data_AF-A0A1G9JPB9-F1
#
_entry.id   AF-A0A1G9JPB9-F1
#
_cell.length_a   1.000
_cell.length_b   1.000
_cell.length_c   1.000
_cell.angle_alpha   90.00
_cell.angle_beta   90.00
_cell.angle_gamma   90.00
#
_symmetry.space_group_name_H-M   'P 1'
#
loop_
_entity.id
_entity.type
_entity.pdbx_description
1 polymer ?
#
loop_
_entity_poly.entity_id
_entity_poly.type
_entity_poly.pdbx_seq_one_letter_code
_entity_poly.pdbx_strand_id
1 'polypeptide(L)'
;MDRRLRRAPDAEWVLMYRLGLSRQRIAALVRAEPCTVGYHLVIARRQDPGLEAEHHAAADAAPGPYLSPTDLACMDELITCVKAEGRLPRDRSGQRSERKMARWLSVRRREAAEGTLDPAYSDGLAQVPGWQENRRESADEARWHRGLDQLAAYREEGHDWPRHHAYDSESEHTLGVWLHTQRYTLRRGELDPVKVKLLDDAVNGWRIRRTRGRRPHR
;
A
#
# COMPACT_ATOMS: atom_id res chain seq x y z
N MET A 1 8.37 -23.11 27.27
CA MET A 1 9.81 -22.83 27.48
C MET A 1 9.99 -21.32 27.60
N ASP A 2 10.20 -20.88 28.83
CA ASP A 2 10.61 -19.56 29.34
C ASP A 2 10.84 -18.43 28.33
N ARG A 3 9.81 -17.61 28.11
CA ARG A 3 10.01 -16.20 27.77
C ARG A 3 9.89 -15.39 29.04
N ARG A 4 11.00 -15.38 29.79
CA ARG A 4 11.26 -14.45 30.90
C ARG A 4 10.62 -13.11 30.60
N LEU A 5 9.87 -12.57 31.56
CA LEU A 5 9.36 -11.20 31.58
C LEU A 5 10.48 -10.24 31.17
N ARG A 6 10.61 -9.93 29.88
CA ARG A 6 11.67 -9.02 29.41
C ARG A 6 11.25 -7.63 29.87
N ARG A 7 11.93 -7.12 30.90
CA ARG A 7 11.80 -5.75 31.37
C ARG A 7 12.02 -4.82 30.19
N ALA A 8 11.06 -3.94 29.89
CA ALA A 8 11.23 -2.97 28.82
C ALA A 8 12.22 -1.86 29.29
N PRO A 9 13.13 -1.40 28.42
CA PRO A 9 13.31 -1.80 27.02
C PRO A 9 14.13 -3.09 26.88
N ASP A 10 13.92 -3.80 25.77
CA ASP A 10 14.64 -5.02 25.48
C ASP A 10 16.02 -4.67 24.92
N ALA A 11 17.09 -5.01 25.65
CA ALA A 11 18.45 -4.63 25.29
C ALA A 11 18.88 -5.15 23.91
N GLU A 12 18.40 -6.33 23.50
CA GLU A 12 18.72 -6.92 22.19
C GLU A 12 18.07 -6.10 21.07
N TRP A 13 16.82 -5.69 21.26
CA TRP A 13 16.09 -4.89 20.26
C TRP A 13 16.65 -3.47 20.17
N VAL A 14 17.04 -2.89 21.31
CA VAL A 14 17.70 -1.57 21.35
C VAL A 14 19.05 -1.61 20.63
N LEU A 15 19.84 -2.67 20.83
CA LEU A 15 21.11 -2.83 20.12
C LEU A 15 20.91 -3.00 18.61
N MET A 16 19.94 -3.81 18.18
CA MET A 16 19.60 -3.94 16.75
C MET A 16 19.17 -2.60 16.15
N TYR A 17 18.37 -1.82 16.86
CA TYR A 17 17.96 -0.49 16.42
C TYR A 17 19.15 0.47 16.33
N ARG A 18 20.01 0.49 17.35
CA ARG A 18 21.26 1.27 17.36
C ARG A 18 22.18 0.94 16.17
N LEU A 19 22.18 -0.32 15.74
CA LEU A 19 22.93 -0.79 14.56
C LEU A 19 22.24 -0.48 13.21
N GLY A 20 21.21 0.38 13.20
CA GLY A 20 20.55 0.84 11.97
C GLY A 20 19.35 0.00 11.52
N LEU A 21 18.94 -1.06 12.25
CA LEU A 21 17.79 -1.88 11.83
C LEU A 21 16.46 -1.19 12.18
N SER A 22 15.51 -1.19 11.23
CA SER A 22 14.17 -0.63 11.45
C SER A 22 13.33 -1.49 12.41
N ARG A 23 12.33 -0.88 13.05
CA ARG A 23 11.37 -1.57 13.94
C ARG A 23 10.72 -2.80 13.29
N GLN A 24 10.40 -2.73 12.00
CA GLN A 24 9.78 -3.83 11.26
C GLN A 24 10.77 -4.96 11.02
N ARG A 25 12.04 -4.63 10.74
CA ARG A 25 13.08 -5.62 10.53
C ARG A 25 13.42 -6.37 11.81
N ILE A 26 13.53 -5.65 12.92
CA ILE A 26 13.72 -6.23 14.26
C ILE A 26 12.58 -7.19 14.57
N ALA A 27 11.32 -6.75 14.39
CA ALA A 27 10.13 -7.57 14.60
C ALA A 27 10.15 -8.87 13.77
N ALA A 28 10.53 -8.79 12.50
CA ALA A 28 10.66 -9.95 11.63
C ALA A 28 11.75 -10.94 12.09
N LEU A 29 12.93 -10.44 12.49
CA LEU A 29 14.06 -11.27 12.94
C LEU A 29 13.75 -12.01 14.23
N VAL A 30 13.14 -11.30 15.20
CA VAL A 30 12.87 -11.85 16.53
C VAL A 30 11.49 -12.52 16.63
N ARG A 31 10.73 -12.56 15.51
CA ARG A 31 9.35 -13.07 15.42
C ARG A 31 8.44 -12.45 16.49
N ALA A 32 8.49 -11.12 16.59
CA ALA A 32 7.63 -10.31 17.45
C ALA A 32 6.73 -9.39 16.61
N GLU A 33 5.73 -8.80 17.25
CA GLU A 33 4.87 -7.81 16.62
C GLU A 33 5.60 -6.46 16.51
N PRO A 34 5.52 -5.73 15.37
CA PRO A 34 6.15 -4.42 15.20
C PRO A 34 5.74 -3.38 16.26
N CYS A 35 4.49 -3.42 16.71
CA CYS A 35 3.97 -2.55 17.75
C CYS A 35 4.71 -2.76 19.09
N THR A 36 4.96 -4.02 19.44
CA THR A 36 5.71 -4.41 20.64
C THR A 36 7.15 -3.92 20.58
N VAL A 37 7.82 -4.08 19.43
CA VAL A 37 9.16 -3.52 19.24
C VAL A 37 9.14 -1.99 19.38
N GLY A 38 8.15 -1.32 18.79
CA GLY A 38 7.97 0.13 18.90
C GLY A 38 7.84 0.60 20.35
N TYR A 39 7.06 -0.10 21.18
CA TYR A 39 6.92 0.21 22.61
C TYR A 39 8.27 0.16 23.35
N HIS A 40 9.09 -0.87 23.09
CA HIS A 40 10.41 -0.98 23.71
C HIS A 40 11.36 0.13 23.23
N LEU A 41 11.33 0.50 21.94
CA LEU A 41 12.17 1.57 21.40
C LEU A 41 11.77 2.95 21.94
N VAL A 42 10.47 3.20 22.17
CA VAL A 42 10.01 4.46 22.80
C VAL A 42 10.58 4.61 24.21
N ILE A 43 10.58 3.54 24.99
CA ILE A 43 11.18 3.56 26.34
C ILE A 43 12.69 3.75 26.24
N ALA A 44 13.35 3.08 25.31
CA ALA A 44 14.79 3.19 25.11
C ALA A 44 15.24 4.61 24.74
N ARG A 45 14.55 5.29 23.81
CA ARG A 45 14.85 6.68 23.43
C ARG A 45 14.66 7.69 24.56
N ARG A 46 13.74 7.41 25.49
CA ARG A 46 13.56 8.24 26.69
C ARG A 46 14.72 8.08 27.68
N GLN A 47 15.32 6.89 27.73
CA GLN A 47 16.46 6.59 28.61
C GLN A 47 17.79 7.01 27.98
N ASP A 48 17.89 6.94 26.66
CA ASP A 48 19.06 7.32 25.88
C ASP A 48 18.63 8.16 24.65
N PRO A 49 18.70 9.50 24.77
CA PRO A 49 18.40 10.40 23.67
C PRO A 49 19.36 10.27 22.47
N GLY A 50 20.56 9.70 22.64
CA GLY A 50 21.55 9.52 21.58
C GLY A 50 21.24 8.34 20.65
N LEU A 51 20.38 7.41 21.09
CA LEU A 51 20.04 6.19 20.38
C LEU A 51 19.50 6.43 18.96
N GLU A 52 18.72 7.49 18.76
CA GLU A 52 18.14 7.81 17.45
C GLU A 52 19.20 8.37 16.49
N ALA A 53 20.11 9.22 16.98
CA ALA A 53 21.24 9.72 16.19
C ALA A 53 22.21 8.59 15.81
N GLU A 54 22.50 7.66 16.74
CA GLU A 54 23.33 6.49 16.46
C GLU A 54 22.67 5.53 15.47
N HIS A 55 21.34 5.32 15.58
CA HIS A 55 20.57 4.57 14.59
C HIS A 55 20.70 5.17 13.19
N HIS A 56 20.53 6.48 13.05
CA HIS A 56 20.70 7.17 11.77
C HIS A 56 22.13 7.06 11.25
N ALA A 57 23.14 7.35 12.08
CA ALA A 57 24.54 7.24 11.69
C ALA A 57 24.93 5.81 11.28
N ALA A 58 24.42 4.78 11.96
CA ALA A 58 24.65 3.38 11.61
C ALA A 58 23.91 2.96 10.33
N ALA A 59 22.69 3.46 10.13
CA ALA A 59 21.94 3.24 8.89
C ALA A 59 22.62 3.91 7.69
N ASP A 60 23.24 5.07 7.88
CA ASP A 60 23.99 5.80 6.85
C ASP A 60 25.37 5.19 6.58
N ALA A 61 26.03 4.62 7.60
CA ALA A 61 27.39 4.08 7.50
C ALA A 61 27.45 2.61 7.05
N ALA A 62 26.44 1.81 7.36
CA ALA A 62 26.34 0.45 6.85
C ALA A 62 25.90 0.51 5.38
N PRO A 63 26.67 -0.02 4.40
CA PRO A 63 26.11 -0.35 3.11
C PRO A 63 25.06 -1.41 3.40
N GLY A 64 23.79 -1.00 3.45
CA GLY A 64 22.72 -1.91 3.82
C GLY A 64 22.80 -3.15 2.91
N PRO A 65 22.49 -4.36 3.40
CA PRO A 65 22.37 -5.55 2.56
C PRO A 65 21.28 -5.44 1.45
N TYR A 66 20.69 -4.24 1.30
CA TYR A 66 19.54 -3.87 0.47
C TYR A 66 19.90 -3.08 -0.79
N LEU A 67 21.12 -2.55 -0.90
CA LEU A 67 21.58 -1.96 -2.15
C LEU A 67 21.97 -3.07 -3.13
N SER A 68 20.95 -3.73 -3.67
CA SER A 68 21.17 -4.70 -4.74
C SER A 68 21.78 -3.96 -5.93
N PRO A 69 22.94 -4.40 -6.47
CA PRO A 69 23.54 -3.79 -7.66
C PRO A 69 22.55 -3.72 -8.83
N THR A 70 21.65 -4.69 -8.93
CA THR A 70 20.59 -4.70 -9.95
C THR A 70 19.50 -3.66 -9.73
N ASP A 71 19.24 -3.26 -8.48
CA ASP A 71 18.26 -2.23 -8.15
C ASP A 71 18.85 -0.82 -8.34
N LEU A 72 20.13 -0.63 -7.98
CA LEU A 72 20.86 0.61 -8.29
C LEU A 72 20.98 0.81 -9.81
N ALA A 73 21.35 -0.22 -10.56
CA ALA A 73 21.36 -0.16 -12.03
C ALA A 73 19.96 0.15 -12.60
N CYS A 74 18.90 -0.42 -12.03
CA CYS A 74 17.54 -0.13 -12.45
C CYS A 74 17.14 1.33 -12.16
N MET A 75 17.62 1.90 -11.05
CA MET A 75 17.42 3.31 -10.70
C MET A 75 18.17 4.23 -11.67
N ASP A 76 19.42 3.95 -11.99
CA ASP A 76 20.22 4.76 -12.91
C ASP A 76 19.66 4.72 -14.34
N GLU A 77 19.23 3.55 -14.82
CA GLU A 77 18.51 3.40 -16.09
C GLU A 77 17.25 4.26 -16.10
N LEU A 78 16.48 4.26 -15.00
CA LEU A 78 15.26 5.02 -14.86
C LEU A 78 15.53 6.53 -14.86
N ILE A 79 16.52 7.01 -14.10
CA ILE A 79 16.93 8.41 -14.07
C ILE A 79 17.37 8.87 -15.46
N THR A 80 18.16 8.06 -16.15
CA THR A 80 18.63 8.35 -17.52
C THR A 80 17.47 8.43 -18.50
N CYS A 81 16.55 7.45 -18.46
CA CYS A 81 15.38 7.42 -19.34
C CYS A 81 14.45 8.62 -19.10
N VAL A 82 14.20 8.99 -17.83
CA VAL A 82 13.37 10.15 -17.50
C VAL A 82 14.04 11.46 -17.91
N LYS A 83 15.36 11.59 -17.72
CA LYS A 83 16.11 12.76 -18.20
C LYS A 83 16.09 12.89 -19.73
N ALA A 84 16.11 11.77 -20.45
CA ALA A 84 16.10 11.76 -21.92
C ALA A 84 14.70 12.00 -22.51
N GLU A 85 13.68 11.31 -21.99
CA GLU A 85 12.33 11.31 -22.59
C GLU A 85 11.33 12.23 -21.87
N GLY A 86 11.69 12.74 -20.67
CA GLY A 86 10.81 13.57 -19.85
C GLY A 86 9.59 12.83 -19.30
N ARG A 87 9.56 11.49 -19.38
CA ARG A 87 8.40 10.67 -18.97
C ARG A 87 8.79 9.50 -18.09
N LEU A 88 7.89 9.14 -17.19
CA LEU A 88 8.01 7.94 -16.36
C LEU A 88 7.77 6.66 -17.19
N PRO A 89 8.43 5.54 -16.83
CA PRO A 89 8.26 4.26 -17.50
C PRO A 89 6.84 3.71 -17.36
N ARG A 90 6.32 3.09 -18.43
CA ARG A 90 4.97 2.52 -18.47
C ARG A 90 4.98 1.00 -18.26
N ASP A 91 4.06 0.50 -17.45
CA ASP A 91 3.94 -0.95 -17.16
C ASP A 91 3.48 -1.78 -18.38
N ARG A 92 2.75 -1.16 -19.33
CA ARG A 92 2.29 -1.75 -20.60
C ARG A 92 3.16 -1.38 -21.80
N SER A 93 4.38 -0.91 -21.59
CA SER A 93 5.30 -0.67 -22.71
C SER A 93 5.63 -1.97 -23.45
N GLY A 94 5.87 -1.88 -24.76
CA GLY A 94 6.40 -2.99 -25.57
C GLY A 94 7.81 -3.40 -25.15
N GLN A 95 8.58 -2.48 -24.54
CA GLN A 95 9.96 -2.71 -24.12
C GLN A 95 10.04 -3.42 -22.76
N ARG A 96 10.82 -4.50 -22.68
CA ARG A 96 10.98 -5.29 -21.45
C ARG A 96 11.65 -4.49 -20.33
N SER A 97 12.67 -3.70 -20.66
CA SER A 97 13.38 -2.81 -19.73
C SER A 97 12.42 -1.79 -19.11
N GLU A 98 11.60 -1.14 -19.93
CA GLU A 98 10.61 -0.17 -19.45
C GLU A 98 9.58 -0.80 -18.50
N ARG A 99 9.09 -2.01 -18.82
CA ARG A 99 8.19 -2.75 -17.90
C ARG A 99 8.87 -3.14 -16.59
N LYS A 100 10.15 -3.49 -16.62
CA LYS A 100 10.94 -3.80 -15.42
C LYS A 100 11.08 -2.54 -14.54
N MET A 101 11.46 -1.41 -15.14
CA MET A 101 11.58 -0.13 -14.43
C MET A 101 10.24 0.31 -13.83
N ALA A 102 9.13 0.18 -14.56
CA ALA A 102 7.80 0.53 -14.06
C ALA A 102 7.38 -0.33 -12.84
N ARG A 103 7.69 -1.64 -12.86
CA ARG A 103 7.43 -2.54 -11.73
C ARG A 103 8.30 -2.21 -10.53
N TRP A 104 9.60 -1.98 -10.76
CA TRP A 104 10.54 -1.59 -9.71
C TRP A 104 10.09 -0.28 -9.04
N LEU A 105 9.76 0.75 -9.84
CA LEU A 105 9.27 2.03 -9.32
C LEU A 105 7.98 1.88 -8.51
N SER A 106 7.08 0.97 -8.91
CA SER A 106 5.86 0.67 -8.16
C SER A 106 6.13 0.10 -6.77
N VAL A 107 7.15 -0.76 -6.64
CA VAL A 107 7.56 -1.28 -5.32
C VAL A 107 8.13 -0.17 -4.44
N ARG A 108 9.00 0.68 -4.99
CA ARG A 108 9.63 1.79 -4.24
C ARG A 108 8.61 2.85 -3.80
N ARG A 109 7.57 3.11 -4.60
CA ARG A 109 6.44 3.96 -4.20
C ARG A 109 5.68 3.39 -3.01
N ARG A 110 5.40 2.08 -3.03
CA ARG A 110 4.73 1.42 -1.91
C ARG A 110 5.57 1.51 -0.65
N GLU A 111 6.86 1.21 -0.74
CA GLU A 111 7.78 1.35 0.41
C GLU A 111 7.85 2.80 0.90
N ALA A 112 7.81 3.80 0.01
CA ALA A 112 7.76 5.20 0.39
C ALA A 112 6.47 5.54 1.16
N ALA A 113 5.32 5.06 0.66
CA ALA A 113 4.02 5.23 1.32
C ALA A 113 3.95 4.52 2.69
N GLU A 114 4.62 3.37 2.83
CA GLU A 114 4.75 2.62 4.08
C GLU A 114 5.82 3.20 5.02
N GLY A 115 6.63 4.17 4.56
CA GLY A 115 7.74 4.77 5.31
C GLY A 115 8.92 3.81 5.52
N THR A 116 9.08 2.82 4.65
CA THR A 116 10.13 1.79 4.71
C THR A 116 11.16 1.91 3.58
N LEU A 117 11.05 2.93 2.73
CA LEU A 117 11.98 3.14 1.63
C LEU A 117 13.37 3.51 2.17
N ASP A 118 14.40 2.86 1.61
CA ASP A 118 15.79 3.15 1.92
C ASP A 118 16.17 4.59 1.51
N PRO A 119 16.86 5.37 2.36
CA PRO A 119 17.28 6.74 2.05
C PRO A 119 18.04 6.85 0.72
N ALA A 120 18.88 5.88 0.36
CA ALA A 120 19.63 5.93 -0.90
C ALA A 120 18.72 5.90 -2.13
N TYR A 121 17.62 5.12 -2.08
CA TYR A 121 16.62 5.14 -3.14
C TYR A 121 15.80 6.42 -3.13
N SER A 122 15.48 6.96 -1.95
CA SER A 122 14.78 8.25 -1.82
C SER A 122 15.59 9.38 -2.47
N ASP A 123 16.88 9.47 -2.15
CA ASP A 123 17.79 10.50 -2.66
C ASP A 123 18.02 10.38 -4.17
N GLY A 124 18.19 9.15 -4.66
CA GLY A 124 18.29 8.89 -6.10
C GLY A 124 17.01 9.26 -6.85
N LEU A 125 15.84 8.86 -6.33
CA LEU A 125 14.54 9.13 -6.94
C LEU A 125 14.12 10.60 -6.81
N ALA A 126 14.66 11.38 -5.88
CA ALA A 126 14.40 12.81 -5.78
C ALA A 126 14.73 13.59 -7.07
N GLN A 127 15.60 13.03 -7.92
CA GLN A 127 15.93 13.58 -9.25
C GLN A 127 14.86 13.32 -10.32
N VAL A 128 13.83 12.53 -10.01
CA VAL A 128 12.81 12.07 -10.96
C VAL A 128 11.48 12.79 -10.66
N PRO A 129 11.10 13.81 -11.45
CA PRO A 129 9.85 14.55 -11.20
C PRO A 129 8.63 13.64 -11.23
N GLY A 130 7.74 13.80 -10.24
CA GLY A 130 6.50 13.01 -10.14
C GLY A 130 6.72 11.52 -9.86
N TRP A 131 7.92 11.09 -9.43
CA TRP A 131 8.18 9.68 -9.19
C TRP A 131 7.26 9.08 -8.11
N GLN A 132 6.78 9.88 -7.16
CA GLN A 132 5.83 9.44 -6.12
C GLN A 132 4.41 9.28 -6.68
N GLU A 133 4.08 9.96 -7.77
CA GLU A 133 2.74 9.90 -8.37
C GLU A 133 2.53 8.57 -9.08
N ASN A 134 1.75 7.68 -8.46
CA ASN A 134 1.34 6.46 -9.10
C ASN A 134 0.11 6.70 -9.98
N ARG A 135 0.34 7.07 -11.26
CA ARG A 135 -0.72 7.23 -12.27
C ARG A 135 -1.69 6.04 -12.31
N ARG A 136 -1.22 4.82 -12.02
CA ARG A 136 -2.09 3.64 -11.96
C ARG A 136 -3.01 3.71 -10.74
N GLU A 137 -2.49 3.99 -9.55
CA GLU A 137 -3.33 4.18 -8.36
C GLU A 137 -4.32 5.33 -8.56
N SER A 138 -3.90 6.46 -9.13
CA SER A 138 -4.83 7.56 -9.44
C SER A 138 -5.92 7.15 -10.44
N ALA A 139 -5.57 6.35 -11.46
CA ALA A 139 -6.56 5.84 -12.41
C ALA A 139 -7.48 4.78 -11.78
N ASP A 140 -6.94 3.92 -10.93
CA ASP A 140 -7.69 2.92 -10.18
C ASP A 140 -8.68 3.59 -9.21
N GLU A 141 -8.25 4.68 -8.56
CA GLU A 141 -9.07 5.54 -7.70
C GLU A 141 -10.19 6.23 -8.49
N ALA A 142 -9.85 6.84 -9.64
CA ALA A 142 -10.84 7.47 -10.51
C ALA A 142 -11.88 6.46 -11.04
N ARG A 143 -11.46 5.23 -11.38
CA ARG A 143 -12.40 4.16 -11.74
C ARG A 143 -13.26 3.72 -10.56
N TRP A 144 -12.71 3.70 -9.36
CA TRP A 144 -13.46 3.38 -8.15
C TRP A 144 -14.56 4.42 -7.90
N HIS A 145 -14.24 5.72 -7.94
CA HIS A 145 -15.22 6.80 -7.81
C HIS A 145 -16.29 6.75 -8.89
N ARG A 146 -15.92 6.53 -10.16
CA ARG A 146 -16.91 6.37 -11.23
C ARG A 146 -17.88 5.21 -10.95
N GLY A 147 -17.40 4.09 -10.43
CA GLY A 147 -18.24 2.96 -10.04
C GLY A 147 -19.20 3.30 -8.90
N LEU A 148 -18.75 4.10 -7.92
CA LEU A 148 -19.57 4.63 -6.84
C LEU A 148 -20.69 5.53 -7.39
N ASP A 149 -20.34 6.50 -8.24
CA ASP A 149 -21.29 7.45 -8.84
C ASP A 149 -22.36 6.71 -9.66
N GLN A 150 -21.93 5.74 -10.48
CA GLN A 150 -22.84 4.91 -11.26
C GLN A 150 -23.75 4.04 -10.38
N LEU A 151 -23.24 3.51 -9.26
CA LEU A 151 -24.06 2.75 -8.32
C LEU A 151 -25.07 3.63 -7.60
N ALA A 152 -24.68 4.85 -7.22
CA ALA A 152 -25.57 5.82 -6.59
C ALA A 152 -26.70 6.20 -7.55
N ALA A 153 -26.37 6.58 -8.79
CA ALA A 153 -27.37 6.89 -9.83
C ALA A 153 -28.32 5.72 -10.07
N TYR A 154 -27.79 4.49 -10.22
CA TYR A 154 -28.60 3.28 -10.40
C TYR A 154 -29.60 3.07 -9.25
N ARG A 155 -29.22 3.40 -8.01
CA ARG A 155 -30.11 3.29 -6.84
C ARG A 155 -31.12 4.43 -6.75
N GLU A 156 -30.76 5.64 -7.18
CA GLU A 156 -31.67 6.79 -7.27
C GLU A 156 -32.75 6.60 -8.35
N GLU A 157 -32.43 5.93 -9.46
CA GLU A 157 -33.38 5.52 -10.51
C GLU A 157 -34.45 4.51 -10.03
N GLY A 158 -34.36 4.05 -8.77
CA GLY A 158 -35.30 3.12 -8.16
C GLY A 158 -35.01 1.66 -8.49
N HIS A 159 -33.88 1.35 -9.12
CA HIS A 159 -33.48 -0.02 -9.35
C HIS A 159 -33.12 -0.73 -8.04
N ASP A 160 -33.28 -2.05 -8.08
CA ASP A 160 -32.83 -2.92 -7.00
C ASP A 160 -31.29 -3.00 -6.98
N TRP A 161 -30.70 -3.82 -6.10
CA TRP A 161 -29.25 -4.01 -6.11
C TRP A 161 -28.77 -4.68 -7.39
N PRO A 162 -27.74 -4.13 -8.07
CA PRO A 162 -27.26 -4.67 -9.34
C PRO A 162 -26.68 -6.06 -9.17
N ARG A 163 -26.95 -6.92 -10.15
CA ARG A 163 -26.58 -8.34 -10.11
C ARG A 163 -25.41 -8.62 -11.04
N HIS A 164 -24.45 -9.40 -10.57
CA HIS A 164 -23.41 -9.96 -11.44
C HIS A 164 -23.86 -11.26 -12.15
N HIS A 165 -25.00 -11.83 -11.76
CA HIS A 165 -25.62 -13.00 -12.39
C HIS A 165 -27.11 -12.75 -12.62
N ALA A 166 -27.67 -13.24 -13.74
CA ALA A 166 -29.07 -13.01 -14.11
C ALA A 166 -29.43 -11.52 -14.07
N TYR A 167 -28.67 -10.75 -14.84
CA TYR A 167 -28.79 -9.31 -15.03
C TYR A 167 -29.62 -9.01 -16.29
N ASP A 168 -30.27 -7.85 -16.30
CA ASP A 168 -31.12 -7.40 -17.39
C ASP A 168 -30.34 -6.50 -18.37
N SER A 169 -29.21 -5.94 -17.96
CA SER A 169 -28.32 -5.12 -18.80
C SER A 169 -26.83 -5.33 -18.51
N GLU A 170 -25.97 -5.00 -19.48
CA GLU A 170 -24.51 -5.01 -19.29
C GLU A 170 -24.05 -4.00 -18.23
N SER A 171 -24.76 -2.86 -18.11
CA SER A 171 -24.49 -1.87 -17.06
C SER A 171 -24.77 -2.44 -15.67
N GLU A 172 -25.89 -3.17 -15.50
CA GLU A 172 -26.21 -3.87 -14.25
C GLU A 172 -25.15 -4.93 -13.95
N HIS A 173 -24.73 -5.72 -14.95
CA HIS A 173 -23.69 -6.73 -14.76
C HIS A 173 -22.40 -6.11 -14.22
N THR A 174 -21.94 -5.03 -14.85
CA THR A 174 -20.70 -4.34 -14.51
C THR A 174 -20.75 -3.79 -13.08
N LEU A 175 -21.86 -3.14 -12.70
CA LEU A 175 -22.07 -2.64 -11.35
C LEU A 175 -22.21 -3.77 -10.33
N GLY A 176 -22.84 -4.88 -10.70
CA GLY A 176 -22.98 -6.06 -9.86
C GLY A 176 -21.63 -6.69 -9.54
N VAL A 177 -20.72 -6.78 -10.53
CA VAL A 177 -19.34 -7.27 -10.34
C VAL A 177 -18.55 -6.30 -9.47
N TRP A 178 -18.67 -4.99 -9.73
CA TRP A 178 -18.01 -3.96 -8.95
C TRP A 178 -18.44 -4.00 -7.47
N LEU A 179 -19.75 -4.04 -7.19
CA LEU A 179 -20.31 -4.12 -5.84
C LEU A 179 -19.96 -5.44 -5.14
N HIS A 180 -19.95 -6.56 -5.88
CA HIS A 180 -19.47 -7.83 -5.34
C HIS A 180 -18.02 -7.72 -4.87
N THR A 181 -17.16 -7.08 -5.67
CA THR A 181 -15.75 -6.86 -5.34
C THR A 181 -15.61 -6.03 -4.06
N GLN A 182 -16.35 -4.92 -3.91
CA GLN A 182 -16.29 -4.09 -2.69
C GLN A 182 -16.74 -4.86 -1.44
N ARG A 183 -17.80 -5.65 -1.56
CA ARG A 183 -18.28 -6.49 -0.45
C ARG A 183 -17.29 -7.59 -0.11
N TYR A 184 -16.60 -8.14 -1.10
CA TYR A 184 -15.58 -9.17 -0.90
C TYR A 184 -14.35 -8.61 -0.19
N THR A 185 -13.82 -7.46 -0.62
CA THR A 185 -12.69 -6.80 0.02
C THR A 185 -13.01 -6.33 1.43
N LEU A 186 -14.22 -5.81 1.68
CA LEU A 186 -14.69 -5.47 3.03
C LEU A 186 -14.65 -6.68 3.98
N ARG A 187 -15.14 -7.86 3.53
CA ARG A 187 -15.13 -9.08 4.36
C ARG A 187 -13.73 -9.57 4.70
N ARG A 188 -12.72 -9.22 3.90
CA ARG A 188 -11.32 -9.52 4.16
C ARG A 188 -10.63 -8.48 5.04
N GLY A 189 -11.31 -7.39 5.38
CA GLY A 189 -10.71 -6.26 6.10
C GLY A 189 -9.72 -5.46 5.25
N GLU A 190 -9.77 -5.59 3.92
CA GLU A 190 -8.81 -4.98 2.99
C GLU A 190 -9.37 -3.74 2.28
N LEU A 191 -10.65 -3.41 2.51
CA LEU A 191 -11.25 -2.22 1.93
C LEU A 191 -10.85 -0.99 2.74
N ASP A 192 -10.33 0.03 2.06
CA ASP A 192 -9.94 1.30 2.64
C ASP A 192 -11.09 1.91 3.49
N PRO A 193 -10.86 2.28 4.76
CA PRO A 193 -11.87 2.92 5.61
C PRO A 193 -12.52 4.16 5.00
N VAL A 194 -11.78 4.94 4.20
CA VAL A 194 -12.32 6.10 3.48
C VAL A 194 -13.35 5.65 2.44
N LYS A 195 -13.04 4.59 1.68
CA LYS A 195 -13.96 4.01 0.69
C LYS A 195 -15.21 3.42 1.33
N VAL A 196 -15.05 2.82 2.50
CA VAL A 196 -16.18 2.33 3.30
C VAL A 196 -17.11 3.48 3.67
N LYS A 197 -16.56 4.59 4.17
CA LYS A 197 -17.34 5.78 4.54
C LYS A 197 -18.06 6.38 3.32
N LEU A 198 -17.35 6.54 2.20
CA LEU A 198 -17.95 7.06 0.96
C LEU A 198 -19.11 6.19 0.46
N LEU A 199 -18.98 4.86 0.54
CA LEU A 199 -20.07 3.94 0.19
C LEU A 199 -21.25 4.02 1.16
N ASP A 200 -21.00 4.19 2.46
CA ASP A 200 -22.05 4.35 3.46
C ASP A 200 -22.84 5.65 3.26
N ASP A 201 -22.14 6.73 2.94
CA ASP A 201 -22.72 8.06 2.72
C ASP A 201 -23.52 8.12 1.41
N ALA A 202 -22.98 7.56 0.33
CA ALA A 202 -23.61 7.63 -0.99
C ALA A 202 -24.70 6.57 -1.21
N VAL A 203 -24.52 5.35 -0.67
CA VAL A 203 -25.38 4.21 -1.01
C VAL A 203 -25.72 3.40 0.25
N ASN A 204 -26.65 3.93 1.05
CA ASN A 204 -27.06 3.29 2.30
C ASN A 204 -27.58 1.85 2.06
N GLY A 205 -27.15 0.92 2.91
CA GLY A 205 -27.52 -0.49 2.84
C GLY A 205 -26.71 -1.33 1.84
N TRP A 206 -25.67 -0.77 1.21
CA TRP A 206 -24.82 -1.52 0.25
C TRP A 206 -24.16 -2.76 0.86
N ARG A 207 -24.00 -2.84 2.19
CA ARG A 207 -23.46 -4.02 2.89
C ARG A 207 -24.42 -5.20 2.94
N ILE A 208 -25.73 -4.94 2.80
CA ILE A 208 -26.77 -5.95 2.97
C ILE A 208 -26.76 -6.86 1.75
N ARG A 209 -26.52 -8.17 1.95
CA ARG A 209 -26.92 -9.16 0.93
C ARG A 209 -28.43 -9.20 0.95
N ARG A 210 -29.07 -9.10 -0.22
CA ARG A 210 -30.52 -9.31 -0.30
C ARG A 210 -30.91 -10.57 0.46
N THR A 211 -31.84 -10.43 1.40
CA THR A 211 -32.60 -11.55 1.94
C THR A 211 -33.31 -12.21 0.75
N ARG A 212 -33.16 -13.52 0.58
CA ARG A 212 -33.85 -14.27 -0.47
C ARG A 212 -35.36 -14.02 -0.32
N GLY A 213 -35.98 -13.39 -1.32
CA GLY A 213 -37.43 -13.26 -1.35
C GLY A 213 -37.97 -12.12 -2.20
N ARG A 214 -37.96 -12.30 -3.53
CA ARG A 214 -39.16 -12.13 -4.38
C ARG A 214 -38.88 -12.69 -5.77
N ARG A 215 -39.79 -13.53 -6.28
CA ARG A 215 -39.75 -14.02 -7.66
C ARG A 215 -39.88 -12.84 -8.63
N PRO A 216 -39.26 -12.89 -9.83
CA PRO A 216 -39.47 -11.86 -10.84
C PRO A 216 -40.96 -11.78 -11.17
N HIS A 217 -41.47 -10.55 -11.29
CA HIS A 217 -42.76 -10.31 -11.90
C HIS A 217 -42.65 -10.74 -13.37
N ARG A 218 -43.66 -11.50 -13.80
CA ARG A 218 -43.77 -12.17 -15.08
C ARG A 218 -43.93 -11.18 -16.23
#